data_AF-A0ABD6EX56-F1
#
_entry.id   AF-A0ABD6EX56-F1
#
_cell.length_a   1.000
_cell.length_b   1.000
_cell.length_c   1.000
_cell.angle_alpha   90.00
_cell.angle_beta   90.00
_cell.angle_gamma   90.00
#
_symmetry.space_group_name_H-M   'P 1'
#
loop_
_entity.id
_entity.type
_entity.pdbx_description
1 polymer ?
#
loop_
_entity_poly.entity_id
_entity_poly.type
_entity_poly.pdbx_seq_one_letter_code
_entity_poly.pdbx_strand_id
1 'polypeptide(L)'
;MIWISKKFFGLSEDRNHKILQADIVSFLRNHARKVYFHQEEKYDAIFIDACSDSENSLVFCPIWNLTSTEEIKRIRNVLKNNGTITVNIVSETTGTAESVLMCTKASSNLSHSEWIAKLEVCLEKLRLEPVSLL
;
A
#
# COMPACT_ATOMS: atom_id res chain seq x y z
N MET A 1 -2.09 -16.65 -9.23
CA MET A 1 -3.32 -15.92 -8.83
C MET A 1 -4.16 -15.43 -10.00
N ILE A 2 -3.69 -14.52 -10.87
CA ILE A 2 -4.53 -13.92 -11.94
C ILE A 2 -5.27 -14.94 -12.81
N TRP A 3 -4.58 -15.98 -13.30
CA TRP A 3 -5.21 -17.01 -14.14
C TRP A 3 -6.37 -17.73 -13.43
N ILE A 4 -6.17 -18.10 -12.15
CA ILE A 4 -7.20 -18.76 -11.34
C ILE A 4 -8.40 -17.82 -11.17
N SER A 5 -8.15 -16.56 -10.81
CA SER A 5 -9.20 -15.55 -10.62
C SER A 5 -10.03 -15.34 -11.89
N LYS A 6 -9.38 -15.28 -13.06
CA LYS A 6 -10.07 -15.15 -14.36
C LYS A 6 -10.89 -16.39 -14.70
N LYS A 7 -10.35 -17.58 -14.45
CA LYS A 7 -10.98 -18.85 -14.85
C LYS A 7 -12.13 -19.27 -13.94
N PHE A 8 -12.04 -18.99 -12.64
CA PHE A 8 -12.94 -19.57 -11.64
C PHE A 8 -13.71 -18.54 -10.81
N PHE A 9 -13.30 -17.27 -10.77
CA PHE A 9 -13.89 -16.25 -9.89
C PHE A 9 -14.47 -15.04 -10.64
N GLY A 10 -14.62 -15.14 -11.97
CA GLY A 10 -15.27 -14.10 -12.78
C GLY A 10 -14.45 -12.81 -12.94
N LEU A 11 -13.15 -12.83 -12.63
CA LEU A 11 -12.27 -11.68 -12.86
C LEU A 11 -12.20 -11.36 -14.35
N SER A 12 -12.62 -10.15 -14.73
CA SER A 12 -12.62 -9.68 -16.13
C SER A 12 -12.06 -8.26 -16.22
N GLU A 13 -11.49 -7.92 -17.38
CA GLU A 13 -10.97 -6.59 -17.68
C GLU A 13 -11.92 -5.89 -18.64
N ASP A 14 -12.09 -4.57 -18.45
CA ASP A 14 -12.89 -3.72 -19.33
C ASP A 14 -12.21 -2.36 -19.51
N ARG A 15 -12.96 -1.32 -19.87
CA ARG A 15 -12.39 0.04 -20.03
C ARG A 15 -12.00 0.68 -18.70
N ASN A 16 -12.66 0.32 -17.60
CA ASN A 16 -12.51 0.90 -16.28
C ASN A 16 -11.70 0.00 -15.32
N HIS A 17 -11.56 -1.28 -15.64
CA HIS A 17 -10.82 -2.26 -14.86
C HIS A 17 -9.73 -2.91 -15.70
N LYS A 18 -8.47 -2.65 -15.33
CA LYS A 18 -7.28 -3.20 -15.97
C LYS A 18 -6.46 -4.00 -14.97
N ILE A 19 -5.91 -5.12 -15.41
CA ILE A 19 -5.04 -5.95 -14.57
C ILE A 19 -3.61 -5.81 -15.06
N LEU A 20 -2.72 -5.44 -14.15
CA LEU A 20 -1.29 -5.30 -14.42
C LEU A 20 -0.54 -6.34 -13.60
N GLN A 21 0.18 -7.24 -14.29
CA GLN A 21 1.12 -8.13 -13.64
C GLN A 21 2.50 -7.48 -13.67
N ALA A 22 2.92 -6.92 -12.52
CA ALA A 22 4.18 -6.21 -12.39
C ALA A 22 4.73 -6.31 -10.97
N ASP A 23 6.03 -6.06 -10.82
CA ASP A 23 6.64 -5.76 -9.53
C ASP A 23 6.15 -4.39 -9.02
N ILE A 24 5.60 -4.36 -7.80
CA ILE A 24 4.90 -3.18 -7.28
C ILE A 24 5.86 -2.00 -7.02
N VAL A 25 7.08 -2.27 -6.56
CA VAL A 25 8.10 -1.23 -6.31
C VAL A 25 8.50 -0.57 -7.63
N SER A 26 8.79 -1.38 -8.64
CA SER A 26 9.13 -0.89 -9.98
C SER A 26 7.98 -0.12 -10.61
N PHE A 27 6.75 -0.61 -10.43
CA PHE A 27 5.54 0.07 -10.90
C PHE A 27 5.38 1.43 -10.23
N LEU A 28 5.39 1.51 -8.90
CA LEU A 28 5.24 2.76 -8.15
C LEU A 28 6.32 3.77 -8.51
N ARG A 29 7.57 3.33 -8.65
CA ARG A 29 8.68 4.20 -9.08
C ARG A 29 8.45 4.78 -10.47
N ASN A 30 8.05 3.96 -11.43
CA ASN A 30 7.82 4.41 -12.81
C ASN A 30 6.58 5.31 -12.91
N HIS A 31 5.50 4.94 -12.23
CA HIS A 31 4.27 5.71 -12.19
C HIS A 31 4.48 7.07 -11.50
N ALA A 32 5.18 7.11 -10.35
CA ALA A 32 5.54 8.36 -9.68
C ALA A 32 6.37 9.30 -10.58
N ARG A 33 7.28 8.77 -11.41
CA ARG A 33 8.00 9.56 -12.40
C ARG A 33 7.06 10.13 -13.46
N LYS A 34 6.17 9.32 -14.02
CA LYS A 34 5.19 9.78 -15.03
C LYS A 34 4.25 10.84 -14.47
N VAL A 35 3.77 10.67 -13.24
CA VAL A 35 2.98 11.68 -12.52
C VAL A 35 3.77 12.98 -12.34
N TYR A 36 5.05 12.90 -11.98
CA TYR A 36 5.92 14.07 -11.84
C TYR A 36 6.09 14.84 -13.16
N PHE A 37 6.19 14.14 -14.29
CA PHE A 37 6.26 14.72 -15.63
C PHE A 37 4.89 15.01 -16.26
N HIS A 38 3.79 14.97 -15.50
CA HIS A 38 2.42 15.21 -15.96
C HIS A 38 1.95 14.30 -17.11
N GLN A 39 2.48 13.06 -17.18
CA GLN A 39 2.15 12.07 -18.21
C GLN A 39 1.05 11.10 -17.78
N GLU A 40 0.80 10.99 -16.47
CA GLU A 40 -0.25 10.13 -15.90
C GLU A 40 -0.96 10.86 -14.76
N GLU A 41 -2.23 10.52 -14.56
CA GLU A 41 -3.03 11.08 -13.46
C GLU A 41 -2.72 10.42 -12.12
N LYS A 42 -3.02 11.16 -11.06
CA LYS A 42 -2.96 10.67 -9.68
C LYS A 42 -4.24 9.91 -9.32
N TYR A 43 -4.12 8.95 -8.41
CA TYR A 43 -5.27 8.17 -7.92
C TYR A 43 -6.07 8.93 -6.85
N ASP A 44 -7.40 8.78 -6.90
CA ASP A 44 -8.32 9.23 -5.83
C ASP A 44 -8.28 8.28 -4.62
N ALA A 45 -8.07 6.99 -4.86
CA ALA A 45 -7.97 5.97 -3.81
C ALA A 45 -6.93 4.91 -4.17
N ILE A 46 -6.20 4.43 -3.17
CA ILE A 46 -5.25 3.32 -3.29
C ILE A 46 -5.60 2.28 -2.20
N PHE A 47 -5.79 1.04 -2.62
CA PHE A 47 -6.00 -0.10 -1.72
C PHE A 47 -4.76 -0.99 -1.75
N ILE A 48 -4.18 -1.26 -0.59
CA ILE A 48 -3.04 -2.17 -0.45
C ILE A 48 -3.52 -3.39 0.34
N ASP A 49 -3.72 -4.47 -0.39
CA ASP A 49 -4.05 -5.80 0.14
C ASP A 49 -3.05 -6.80 -0.46
N ALA A 50 -1.82 -6.72 0.03
CA ALA A 50 -0.70 -7.48 -0.52
C ALA A 50 0.07 -8.13 0.64
N CYS A 51 0.04 -9.45 0.72
CA CYS A 51 0.71 -10.22 1.76
C CYS A 51 1.88 -11.02 1.17
N SER A 52 2.88 -11.31 1.99
CA SER A 52 4.00 -12.17 1.60
C SER A 52 3.82 -13.54 2.23
N ASP A 53 3.62 -14.56 1.39
CA ASP A 53 3.68 -15.96 1.78
C ASP A 53 5.11 -16.46 1.55
N SER A 54 6.07 -15.97 2.35
CA SER A 54 7.42 -16.53 2.29
C SER A 54 7.47 -17.75 3.20
N GLU A 55 7.94 -18.89 2.68
CA GLU A 55 7.87 -20.22 3.32
C GLU A 55 8.48 -20.29 4.73
N ASN A 56 9.23 -19.27 5.17
CA ASN A 56 9.94 -19.20 6.45
C ASN A 56 9.64 -17.95 7.30
N SER A 57 8.66 -17.12 6.95
CA SER A 57 8.36 -15.88 7.69
C SER A 57 6.89 -15.78 8.07
N LEU A 58 6.63 -15.24 9.26
CA LEU A 58 5.31 -14.80 9.72
C LEU A 58 4.53 -14.12 8.58
N VAL A 59 3.24 -14.46 8.39
CA VAL A 59 2.38 -13.74 7.43
C VAL A 59 2.36 -12.27 7.80
N PHE A 60 2.82 -11.44 6.88
CA PHE A 60 2.89 -10.00 7.06
C PHE A 60 2.22 -9.28 5.89
N CYS A 61 1.22 -8.48 6.24
CA CYS A 61 0.49 -7.63 5.31
C CYS A 61 0.56 -6.19 5.83
N PRO A 62 0.91 -5.21 4.99
CA PRO A 62 1.35 -5.33 3.61
C PRO A 62 2.78 -5.89 3.50
N ILE A 63 3.18 -6.38 2.32
CA ILE A 63 4.55 -6.84 2.07
C ILE A 63 5.60 -5.79 2.50
N TRP A 64 6.73 -6.23 3.07
CA TRP A 64 7.77 -5.36 3.63
C TRP A 64 8.30 -4.30 2.66
N ASN A 65 8.36 -4.62 1.37
CA ASN A 65 8.82 -3.68 0.34
C ASN A 65 7.98 -2.39 0.29
N LEU A 66 6.71 -2.44 0.71
CA LEU A 66 5.80 -1.30 0.75
C LEU A 66 5.86 -0.51 2.06
N THR A 67 6.61 -0.97 3.06
CA THR A 67 6.71 -0.29 4.38
C THR A 67 7.94 0.63 4.49
N SER A 68 8.82 0.64 3.49
CA SER A 68 9.98 1.56 3.46
C SER A 68 9.55 3.02 3.26
N THR A 69 10.29 3.94 3.89
CA THR A 69 10.01 5.38 3.82
C THR A 69 10.01 5.92 2.39
N GLU A 70 10.87 5.37 1.54
CA GLU A 70 10.98 5.72 0.12
C GLU A 70 9.69 5.36 -0.63
N GLU A 71 9.17 4.15 -0.43
CA GLU A 71 7.98 3.69 -1.13
C GLU A 71 6.71 4.39 -0.63
N ILE A 72 6.65 4.68 0.67
CA ILE A 72 5.60 5.51 1.26
C ILE A 72 5.56 6.90 0.62
N LYS A 73 6.72 7.54 0.41
CA LYS A 73 6.81 8.82 -0.30
C LYS A 73 6.32 8.70 -1.74
N ARG A 74 6.58 7.57 -2.42
CA ARG A 74 6.10 7.33 -3.79
C ARG A 74 4.59 7.16 -3.83
N ILE A 75 4.03 6.36 -2.93
CA ILE A 75 2.57 6.19 -2.77
C ILE A 75 1.90 7.55 -2.56
N ARG A 76 2.46 8.40 -1.68
CA ARG A 76 1.97 9.77 -1.47
C ARG A 76 2.01 10.62 -2.74
N ASN A 77 3.06 10.49 -3.56
CA ASN A 77 3.21 11.31 -4.76
C ASN A 77 2.20 10.97 -5.85
N VAL A 78 1.81 9.70 -5.95
CA VAL A 78 0.83 9.19 -6.93
C VAL A 78 -0.62 9.32 -6.44
N LEU A 79 -0.83 9.71 -5.18
CA LEU A 79 -2.14 9.98 -4.61
C LEU A 79 -2.53 11.46 -4.77
N LYS A 80 -3.81 11.71 -5.08
CA LYS A 80 -4.38 13.07 -5.14
C LYS A 80 -4.34 13.76 -3.78
N ASN A 81 -4.50 15.09 -3.79
CA ASN A 81 -4.43 15.90 -2.58
C ASN A 81 -5.55 15.64 -1.57
N ASN A 82 -6.67 15.08 -1.99
CA ASN A 82 -7.77 14.64 -1.14
C ASN A 82 -7.96 13.11 -1.21
N GLY A 83 -6.97 12.41 -1.78
CA GLY A 83 -7.04 10.98 -1.97
C GLY A 83 -6.91 10.21 -0.65
N THR A 84 -7.31 8.95 -0.70
CA THR A 84 -7.31 8.05 0.44
C THR A 84 -6.45 6.81 0.18
N ILE A 85 -5.75 6.36 1.21
CA ILE A 85 -5.11 5.05 1.22
C ILE A 85 -5.74 4.15 2.27
N THR A 86 -6.04 2.91 1.88
CA THR A 86 -6.50 1.85 2.78
C THR A 86 -5.52 0.69 2.70
N VAL A 87 -5.02 0.26 3.85
CA VAL A 87 -4.05 -0.83 3.97
C VAL A 87 -4.63 -1.92 4.86
N ASN A 88 -4.63 -3.15 4.36
CA ASN A 88 -4.93 -4.32 5.18
C ASN A 88 -3.67 -4.70 5.98
N ILE A 89 -3.79 -4.83 7.30
CA ILE A 89 -2.67 -5.16 8.18
C ILE A 89 -2.93 -6.50 8.85
N VAL A 90 -2.00 -7.42 8.64
CA VAL A 90 -1.97 -8.72 9.31
C VAL A 90 -0.57 -8.91 9.86
N SER A 91 -0.49 -9.26 11.14
CA SER A 91 0.75 -9.62 11.82
C SER A 91 0.47 -10.81 12.74
N GLU A 92 1.33 -11.83 12.68
CA GLU A 92 1.24 -12.98 13.58
C GLU A 92 1.73 -12.68 15.01
N THR A 93 2.36 -11.54 15.27
CA THR A 93 2.89 -11.19 16.61
C THR A 93 1.81 -10.92 17.66
N THR A 94 0.54 -10.78 17.28
CA THR A 94 -0.57 -10.44 18.18
C THR A 94 -1.54 -11.59 18.46
N GLY A 95 -1.35 -12.78 17.88
CA GLY A 95 -2.25 -13.93 18.06
C GLY A 95 -3.70 -13.72 17.58
N THR A 96 -4.00 -12.56 16.99
CA THR A 96 -5.29 -12.15 16.43
C THR A 96 -5.01 -11.16 15.29
N ALA A 97 -5.57 -11.42 14.11
CA ALA A 97 -5.43 -10.58 12.92
C ALA A 97 -6.69 -9.73 12.75
N GLU A 98 -6.72 -8.50 13.29
CA GLU A 98 -7.99 -7.73 13.33
C GLU A 98 -7.83 -6.20 13.19
N SER A 99 -6.97 -5.67 12.31
CA SER A 99 -7.00 -4.22 12.06
C SER A 99 -6.87 -3.83 10.59
N VAL A 100 -7.92 -3.22 10.03
CA VAL A 100 -7.86 -2.46 8.78
C VAL A 100 -7.49 -1.02 9.12
N LEU A 101 -6.43 -0.51 8.50
CA LEU A 101 -5.96 0.85 8.71
C LEU A 101 -6.32 1.71 7.49
N MET A 102 -7.12 2.76 7.71
CA MET A 102 -7.49 3.73 6.68
C MET A 102 -6.84 5.08 7.00
N CYS A 103 -5.97 5.57 6.12
CA CYS A 103 -5.32 6.88 6.28
C CYS A 103 -5.79 7.78 5.12
N THR A 104 -6.54 8.83 5.42
CA THR A 104 -7.03 9.80 4.41
C THR A 104 -6.20 11.08 4.48
N LYS A 105 -6.11 11.81 3.35
CA LYS A 105 -5.58 13.20 3.37
C LYS A 105 -6.63 14.23 3.79
N ALA A 106 -7.90 13.81 3.92
CA ALA A 106 -9.03 14.67 4.23
C ALA A 106 -9.13 14.98 5.74
N SER A 107 -8.27 15.88 6.22
CA SER A 107 -8.63 16.78 7.31
C SER A 107 -8.01 18.14 7.00
N SER A 108 -8.85 19.10 6.65
CA SER A 108 -8.48 20.42 6.15
C SER A 108 -7.81 21.34 7.17
N ASN A 109 -7.50 20.86 8.38
CA ASN A 109 -6.92 21.65 9.47
C ASN A 109 -5.63 21.06 10.07
N LEU A 110 -5.03 20.02 9.46
CA LEU A 110 -3.77 19.47 9.96
C LEU A 110 -2.57 20.11 9.26
N SER A 111 -1.64 20.65 10.04
CA SER A 111 -0.35 21.12 9.57
C SER A 111 0.44 19.98 8.89
N HIS A 112 1.42 20.34 8.06
CA HIS A 112 2.29 19.38 7.36
C HIS A 112 2.96 18.37 8.32
N SER A 113 3.34 18.85 9.51
CA SER A 113 3.93 18.06 10.59
C SER A 113 2.95 17.09 11.24
N GLU A 114 1.69 17.46 11.45
CA GLU A 114 0.70 16.57 12.08
C GLU A 114 0.24 15.46 11.13
N TRP A 115 0.24 15.72 9.82
CA TRP A 115 -0.02 14.68 8.83
C TRP A 115 1.16 13.71 8.69
N ILE A 116 2.40 14.21 8.75
CA ILE A 116 3.60 13.35 8.82
C ILE A 116 3.55 12.49 10.07
N ALA A 117 3.21 13.04 11.25
CA ALA A 117 3.09 12.27 12.49
C ALA A 117 1.99 11.20 12.42
N LYS A 118 0.82 11.49 11.81
CA LYS A 118 -0.24 10.48 11.62
C LYS A 118 0.13 9.41 10.61
N LEU A 119 0.81 9.79 9.54
CA LEU A 119 1.37 8.83 8.60
C LEU A 119 2.43 8.00 9.33
N GLU A 120 3.36 8.61 10.05
CA GLU A 120 4.36 7.94 10.86
C GLU A 120 3.72 7.01 11.87
N VAL A 121 2.63 7.35 12.56
CA VAL A 121 1.88 6.41 13.41
C VAL A 121 1.21 5.29 12.61
N CYS A 122 0.61 5.60 11.45
CA CYS A 122 0.10 4.60 10.50
C CYS A 122 1.22 3.64 10.04
N LEU A 123 2.45 4.16 9.87
CA LEU A 123 3.60 3.50 9.26
C LEU A 123 4.57 2.88 10.27
N GLU A 124 4.56 3.33 11.51
CA GLU A 124 5.29 2.83 12.67
C GLU A 124 4.56 1.60 13.21
N LYS A 125 3.22 1.60 13.14
CA LYS A 125 2.41 0.38 13.24
C LYS A 125 2.69 -0.63 12.11
N LEU A 126 3.18 -0.16 10.96
CA LEU A 126 3.67 -1.00 9.85
C LEU A 126 5.18 -1.33 9.97
N ARG A 127 5.92 -0.68 10.87
CA ARG A 127 7.30 -0.99 11.26
C ARG A 127 7.26 -1.85 12.52
N LEU A 128 6.66 -3.04 12.42
CA LEU A 128 7.06 -4.09 13.35
C LEU A 128 8.49 -4.45 12.97
N GLU A 129 9.46 -4.07 13.80
CA GLU A 129 10.82 -4.55 13.63
C GLU A 129 10.81 -6.08 13.60
N PRO A 130 11.64 -6.75 12.78
CA PRO A 130 11.94 -8.13 13.05
C PRO A 130 12.50 -8.17 14.47
N VAL A 131 11.78 -8.83 15.38
CA VAL A 131 12.36 -9.26 16.65
C VAL A 131 13.65 -9.96 16.26
N SER A 132 14.77 -9.40 16.68
CA SER A 132 16.10 -9.95 16.46
C SER A 132 16.10 -11.41 16.91
N LEU A 133 15.99 -12.33 15.95
CA LEU A 133 16.29 -13.73 16.16
C LEU A 133 17.81 -13.86 16.02
N LEU A 134 18.48 -13.81 17.17
CA LEU A 134 19.79 -14.38 17.53
C LEU A 134 20.90 -14.28 16.48
#